data_AF-C3X9T0-F1
#
_entry.id   AF-C3X9T0-F1
#
_cell.length_a   1.000
_cell.length_b   1.000
_cell.length_c   1.000
_cell.angle_alpha   90.00
_cell.angle_beta   90.00
_cell.angle_gamma   90.00
#
_symmetry.space_group_name_H-M   'P 1'
#
loop_
_entity.id
_entity.type
_entity.pdbx_description
1 polymer ?
#
loop_
_entity_poly.entity_id
_entity_poly.type
_entity_poly.pdbx_seq_one_letter_code
_entity_poly.pdbx_strand_id
1 'polypeptide(L)'
;MTDEKNKTGLQFDGLPMQSLIGSPLKAASDAQAKLAETTAEFIRTVGLESSCSGKIKTATVTFRKKGADESDDPAEKEVSLQVPLLAIVPIPSPAIEDIDVNFDMDVKSYSEHAAVRKQDSERKY
;
A
#
# COMPACT_ATOMS: atom_id res chain seq x y z
N MET A 1 -50.03 -0.93 -5.12
CA MET A 1 -48.72 -1.11 -5.78
C MET A 1 -47.62 -0.17 -5.25
N THR A 2 -47.87 0.66 -4.23
CA THR A 2 -46.93 1.67 -3.71
C THR A 2 -46.24 1.29 -2.39
N ASP A 3 -46.77 0.33 -1.62
CA ASP A 3 -46.20 -0.05 -0.31
C ASP A 3 -44.92 -0.90 -0.40
N GLU A 4 -44.82 -1.78 -1.38
CA GLU A 4 -43.71 -2.73 -1.51
C GLU A 4 -42.39 -2.02 -1.91
N LYS A 5 -42.48 -0.97 -2.74
CA LYS A 5 -41.32 -0.14 -3.14
C LYS A 5 -40.70 0.63 -1.97
N ASN A 6 -41.51 1.03 -0.98
CA ASN A 6 -41.01 1.78 0.18
C ASN A 6 -40.27 0.86 1.16
N LYS A 7 -40.72 -0.41 1.28
CA LYS A 7 -40.12 -1.38 2.19
C LYS A 7 -38.72 -1.82 1.75
N THR A 8 -38.42 -1.84 0.45
CA THR A 8 -37.07 -2.18 -0.05
C THR A 8 -36.06 -1.08 0.24
N GLY A 9 -36.42 0.20 0.09
CA GLY A 9 -35.52 1.34 0.38
C GLY A 9 -35.07 1.40 1.84
N LEU A 10 -35.96 1.07 2.78
CA LEU A 10 -35.68 1.06 4.23
C LEU A 10 -34.71 -0.06 4.66
N GLN A 11 -34.58 -1.14 3.90
CA GLN A 11 -33.70 -2.27 4.22
C GLN A 11 -32.23 -1.98 3.90
N PHE A 12 -31.96 -0.99 3.05
CA PHE A 12 -30.60 -0.56 2.70
C PHE A 12 -30.09 0.58 3.61
N ASP A 13 -30.97 1.28 4.30
CA ASP A 13 -30.62 2.40 5.19
C ASP A 13 -29.79 1.96 6.41
N GLY A 14 -29.85 0.66 6.76
CA GLY A 14 -29.03 0.06 7.82
C GLY A 14 -27.68 -0.52 7.37
N LEU A 15 -27.38 -0.57 6.07
CA LEU A 15 -26.14 -1.10 5.52
C LEU A 15 -25.26 0.05 4.99
N PRO A 16 -24.04 0.28 5.52
CA PRO A 16 -23.17 1.36 5.08
C PRO A 16 -22.50 1.04 3.74
N MET A 17 -23.29 1.07 2.66
CA MET A 17 -22.85 0.73 1.29
C MET A 17 -21.63 1.54 0.83
N GLN A 18 -21.58 2.82 1.22
CA GLN A 18 -20.44 3.69 0.93
C GLN A 18 -19.13 3.18 1.56
N SER A 19 -19.19 2.62 2.77
CA SER A 19 -18.02 2.04 3.42
C SER A 19 -17.62 0.71 2.79
N LEU A 20 -18.62 -0.12 2.42
CA LEU A 20 -18.40 -1.42 1.79
C LEU A 20 -17.67 -1.28 0.44
N ILE A 21 -18.00 -0.24 -0.33
CA ILE A 21 -17.37 0.06 -1.62
C ILE A 21 -16.09 0.90 -1.47
N GLY A 22 -16.07 1.83 -0.52
CA GLY A 22 -14.97 2.76 -0.33
C GLY A 22 -13.75 2.12 0.35
N SER A 23 -13.95 1.11 1.21
CA SER A 23 -12.85 0.51 1.95
C SER A 23 -11.87 -0.28 1.07
N PRO A 24 -12.27 -1.10 0.08
CA PRO A 24 -11.32 -1.76 -0.82
C PRO A 24 -10.55 -0.75 -1.68
N LEU A 25 -11.21 0.27 -2.20
CA LEU A 25 -10.56 1.33 -2.99
C LEU A 25 -9.54 2.11 -2.16
N LYS A 26 -9.89 2.43 -0.90
CA LYS A 26 -8.97 3.09 0.03
C LYS A 26 -7.78 2.20 0.38
N ALA A 27 -8.03 0.92 0.68
CA ALA A 27 -6.97 -0.04 0.98
C ALA A 27 -5.98 -0.18 -0.19
N ALA A 28 -6.47 -0.18 -1.43
CA ALA A 28 -5.61 -0.22 -2.61
C ALA A 28 -4.75 1.05 -2.75
N SER A 29 -5.33 2.23 -2.52
CA SER A 29 -4.58 3.49 -2.51
C SER A 29 -3.49 3.50 -1.43
N ASP A 30 -3.83 3.04 -0.22
CA ASP A 30 -2.89 2.97 0.91
C ASP A 30 -1.76 1.96 0.63
N ALA A 31 -2.09 0.82 0.02
CA ALA A 31 -1.10 -0.17 -0.40
C ALA A 31 -0.15 0.39 -1.46
N GLN A 32 -0.65 1.09 -2.48
CA GLN A 32 0.20 1.71 -3.51
C GLN A 32 1.14 2.77 -2.91
N ALA A 33 0.65 3.58 -1.97
CA ALA A 33 1.49 4.53 -1.24
C ALA A 33 2.59 3.81 -0.46
N LYS A 34 2.27 2.67 0.17
CA LYS A 34 3.25 1.89 0.92
C LYS A 34 4.33 1.28 0.01
N LEU A 35 3.95 0.78 -1.17
CA LEU A 35 4.91 0.25 -2.17
C LEU A 35 5.89 1.33 -2.64
N ALA A 36 5.38 2.55 -2.89
CA ALA A 36 6.22 3.69 -3.24
C ALA A 36 7.16 4.09 -2.10
N GLU A 37 6.67 4.07 -0.85
CA GLU A 37 7.48 4.34 0.34
C GLU A 37 8.62 3.32 0.49
N THR A 38 8.33 2.03 0.36
CA THR A 38 9.35 0.97 0.44
C THR A 38 10.43 1.13 -0.64
N THR A 39 10.04 1.55 -1.85
CA THR A 39 11.01 1.84 -2.92
C THR A 39 11.90 3.02 -2.57
N ALA A 40 11.32 4.10 -2.02
CA ALA A 40 12.08 5.26 -1.57
C ALA A 40 13.01 4.90 -0.38
N GLU A 41 12.56 4.06 0.54
CA GLU A 41 13.34 3.57 1.66
C GLU A 41 14.51 2.70 1.21
N PHE A 42 14.31 1.83 0.22
CA PHE A 42 15.39 1.06 -0.40
C PHE A 42 16.46 1.99 -0.99
N ILE A 43 16.05 3.00 -1.76
CA ILE A 43 16.98 3.98 -2.36
C ILE A 43 17.74 4.75 -1.27
N ARG A 44 17.06 5.15 -0.19
CA ARG A 44 17.69 5.86 0.93
C ARG A 44 18.68 4.97 1.68
N THR A 45 18.35 3.71 1.88
CA THR A 45 19.16 2.76 2.67
C THR A 45 20.38 2.28 1.91
N VAL A 46 20.21 1.95 0.62
CA VAL A 46 21.28 1.39 -0.22
C VAL A 46 22.07 2.49 -0.93
N GLY A 47 21.40 3.57 -1.32
CA GLY A 47 21.97 4.60 -2.17
C GLY A 47 22.57 5.79 -1.46
N LEU A 48 22.26 6.00 -0.18
CA LEU A 48 22.66 7.20 0.56
C LEU A 48 23.42 6.83 1.83
N GLU A 49 24.52 7.54 2.07
CA GLU A 49 25.28 7.52 3.31
C GLU A 49 25.10 8.84 4.05
N SER A 50 24.75 8.76 5.33
CA SER A 50 24.73 9.94 6.21
C SER A 50 26.14 10.33 6.60
N SER A 51 26.59 11.50 6.17
CA SER A 51 27.85 12.08 6.62
C SER A 51 27.62 12.86 7.92
N CYS A 52 28.59 12.81 8.86
CA CYS A 52 28.55 13.54 10.14
C CYS A 52 28.32 15.07 10.01
N SER A 53 28.47 15.62 8.80
CA SER A 53 28.21 17.03 8.49
C SER A 53 26.77 17.34 8.04
N GLY A 54 25.83 16.40 8.16
CA GLY A 54 24.43 16.58 7.74
C GLY A 54 24.23 16.62 6.21
N LYS A 55 25.28 16.37 5.43
CA LYS A 55 25.22 16.28 3.96
C LYS A 55 25.01 14.82 3.57
N ILE A 56 23.94 14.56 2.83
CA ILE A 56 23.64 13.26 2.24
C ILE A 56 24.66 13.02 1.12
N LYS A 57 25.40 11.90 1.17
CA LYS A 57 26.33 11.48 0.12
C LYS A 57 25.80 10.21 -0.55
N THR A 58 26.06 10.03 -1.83
CA THR A 58 25.72 8.81 -2.54
C THR A 58 26.67 7.69 -2.11
N ALA A 59 26.14 6.50 -1.81
CA ALA A 59 26.93 5.31 -1.54
C ALA A 59 27.72 4.91 -2.81
N THR A 60 29.03 4.71 -2.67
CA THR A 60 29.90 4.41 -3.82
C THR A 60 30.81 3.22 -3.53
N VAL A 61 31.01 2.36 -4.53
CA VAL A 61 31.95 1.25 -4.49
C VAL A 61 33.23 1.66 -5.21
N THR A 62 34.37 1.42 -4.58
CA THR A 62 35.69 1.69 -5.19
C THR A 62 36.35 0.38 -5.60
N PHE A 63 36.56 0.20 -6.90
CA PHE A 63 37.33 -0.91 -7.45
C PHE A 63 38.77 -0.46 -7.65
N ARG A 64 39.73 -1.21 -7.10
CA ARG A 64 41.15 -0.98 -7.36
C ARG A 64 41.72 -2.19 -8.06
N LYS A 65 42.30 -1.98 -9.25
CA LYS A 65 43.00 -3.00 -10.01
C LYS A 65 44.45 -2.58 -10.19
N LYS A 66 45.37 -3.47 -9.82
CA LYS A 66 46.78 -3.34 -10.21
C LYS A 66 46.90 -3.74 -11.68
N GLY A 67 47.31 -2.81 -12.53
CA GLY A 67 47.66 -3.10 -13.92
C GLY A 67 49.02 -3.79 -13.99
N ALA A 68 49.15 -4.82 -14.83
CA ALA A 68 50.45 -5.31 -15.28
C ALA A 68 50.79 -4.55 -16.58
N ASP A 69 51.91 -3.84 -16.60
CA ASP A 69 52.44 -3.25 -17.83
C ASP A 69 53.07 -4.38 -18.69
N GLU A 70 52.84 -4.37 -20.01
CA GLU A 70 53.56 -5.24 -20.97
C GLU A 70 54.98 -4.73 -21.27
N SER A 71 55.61 -4.03 -20.33
CA SER A 71 56.95 -3.46 -20.47
C SER A 71 57.74 -3.72 -19.20
N ASP A 72 59.00 -4.08 -19.39
CA ASP A 72 59.97 -4.67 -18.45
C ASP A 72 60.40 -3.75 -17.29
N ASP A 73 59.52 -2.85 -16.83
CA ASP A 73 59.74 -1.92 -15.71
C ASP A 73 58.54 -2.01 -14.74
N PRO A 74 58.73 -2.46 -13.48
CA PRO A 74 57.64 -2.76 -12.55
C PRO A 74 57.06 -1.48 -11.92
N ALA A 75 56.49 -0.60 -12.74
CA ALA A 75 55.67 0.50 -12.27
C ALA A 75 54.21 0.02 -12.18
N GLU A 76 53.84 -0.61 -11.07
CA GLU A 76 52.46 -1.03 -10.78
C GLU A 76 51.51 0.19 -10.87
N LYS A 77 50.77 0.35 -11.97
CA LYS A 77 49.72 1.37 -12.06
C LYS A 77 48.47 0.87 -11.32
N GLU A 78 48.17 1.49 -10.18
CA GLU A 78 46.92 1.29 -9.46
C GLU A 78 45.80 2.12 -10.13
N VAL A 79 44.88 1.44 -10.80
CA VAL A 79 43.67 2.08 -11.37
C VAL A 79 42.55 1.98 -10.34
N SER A 80 42.04 3.14 -9.89
CA SER A 80 40.92 3.23 -8.95
C SER A 80 39.68 3.77 -9.66
N LEU A 81 38.59 3.00 -9.66
CA LEU A 81 37.29 3.36 -10.24
C LEU A 81 36.24 3.47 -9.13
N GLN A 82 35.58 4.62 -9.03
CA GLN A 82 34.51 4.87 -8.06
C GLN A 82 33.15 4.90 -8.79
N VAL A 83 32.23 4.03 -8.41
CA VAL A 83 30.90 3.91 -9.05
C VAL A 83 29.79 4.00 -7.99
N PRO A 84 28.71 4.75 -8.23
CA PRO A 84 27.54 4.75 -7.36
C PRO A 84 26.91 3.36 -7.22
N LEU A 85 26.57 2.95 -6.01
CA LEU A 85 26.01 1.61 -5.75
C LEU A 85 24.65 1.41 -6.45
N LEU A 86 23.83 2.46 -6.52
CA LEU A 86 22.55 2.45 -7.24
C LEU A 86 22.69 2.20 -8.75
N ALA A 87 23.87 2.38 -9.35
CA ALA A 87 24.09 2.09 -10.76
C ALA A 87 24.30 0.59 -11.05
N ILE A 88 24.59 -0.19 -10.01
CA ILE A 88 24.94 -1.62 -10.13
C ILE A 88 23.86 -2.50 -9.49
N VAL A 89 23.15 -1.98 -8.48
CA VAL A 89 22.11 -2.71 -7.77
C VAL A 89 20.76 -2.51 -8.46
N PRO A 90 20.01 -3.59 -8.76
CA PRO A 90 18.65 -3.46 -9.29
C PRO A 90 17.71 -2.84 -8.25
N ILE A 91 16.97 -1.81 -8.66
CA ILE A 91 15.98 -1.13 -7.81
C ILE A 91 14.62 -1.82 -8.00
N PRO A 92 13.95 -2.29 -6.93
CA PRO A 92 12.61 -2.86 -7.04
C PRO A 92 11.58 -1.77 -7.42
N SER A 93 10.63 -2.11 -8.29
CA SER A 93 9.56 -1.19 -8.73
C SER A 93 8.17 -1.85 -8.61
N PRO A 94 7.69 -2.14 -7.39
CA PRO A 94 6.37 -2.72 -7.19
C PRO A 94 5.27 -1.67 -7.38
N ALA A 95 4.23 -2.02 -8.13
CA ALA A 95 3.03 -1.21 -8.32
C ALA A 95 1.80 -2.11 -8.43
N ILE A 96 0.66 -1.61 -7.96
CA ILE A 96 -0.65 -2.21 -8.20
C ILE A 96 -1.07 -1.84 -9.62
N GLU A 97 -1.28 -2.86 -10.46
CA GLU A 97 -1.68 -2.69 -11.86
C GLU A 97 -3.19 -2.80 -12.04
N ASP A 98 -3.80 -3.84 -11.46
CA ASP A 98 -5.23 -4.09 -11.54
C ASP A 98 -5.85 -4.30 -10.16
N ILE A 99 -7.08 -3.83 -10.00
CA ILE A 99 -7.90 -4.02 -8.81
C ILE A 99 -9.27 -4.52 -9.26
N ASP A 100 -9.61 -5.74 -8.87
CA ASP A 100 -10.94 -6.32 -9.09
C ASP A 100 -11.71 -6.36 -7.76
N VAL A 101 -12.92 -5.82 -7.76
CA VAL A 101 -13.80 -5.76 -6.58
C VAL A 101 -15.19 -6.25 -6.97
N ASN A 102 -15.49 -7.49 -6.60
CA ASN A 102 -16.80 -8.11 -6.84
C ASN A 102 -17.64 -8.07 -5.58
N PHE A 103 -18.86 -7.52 -5.70
CA PHE A 103 -19.84 -7.41 -4.61
C PHE A 103 -21.04 -8.31 -4.90
N ASP A 104 -21.09 -9.46 -4.22
CA ASP A 104 -22.26 -10.34 -4.23
C ASP A 104 -23.08 -10.11 -2.96
N MET A 105 -24.36 -9.76 -3.10
CA MET A 105 -25.24 -9.48 -1.97
C MET A 105 -26.57 -10.22 -2.10
N ASP A 106 -26.78 -11.20 -1.23
CA ASP A 106 -28.05 -11.90 -1.07
C ASP A 106 -28.78 -11.43 0.18
N VAL A 107 -29.92 -10.75 -0.01
CA VAL A 107 -30.74 -10.25 1.09
C VAL A 107 -31.77 -11.31 1.50
N LYS A 108 -31.62 -11.86 2.72
CA LYS A 108 -32.66 -12.69 3.35
C LYS A 108 -33.33 -11.88 4.47
N SER A 109 -34.51 -11.34 4.18
CA SER A 109 -35.30 -10.61 5.16
C SER A 109 -35.84 -11.57 6.24
N TYR A 110 -35.35 -11.46 7.48
CA TYR A 110 -36.03 -12.02 8.65
C TYR A 110 -36.80 -10.89 9.34
N SER A 111 -38.13 -10.91 9.25
CA SER A 111 -38.96 -10.07 10.10
C SER A 111 -39.14 -10.75 11.45
N GLU A 112 -38.37 -10.36 12.46
CA GLU A 112 -38.80 -10.59 13.84
C GLU A 112 -39.91 -9.60 14.16
N HIS A 113 -41.14 -10.12 14.25
CA HIS A 113 -42.27 -9.43 14.85
C HIS A 113 -41.94 -9.13 16.31
N ALA A 114 -41.55 -7.89 16.61
CA ALA A 114 -41.54 -7.39 17.98
C ALA A 114 -42.99 -7.21 18.45
N ALA A 115 -43.49 -8.24 19.14
CA ALA A 115 -44.73 -8.22 19.89
C ALA A 115 -44.64 -7.18 21.02
N VAL A 116 -45.17 -5.98 20.81
CA VAL A 116 -45.53 -5.07 21.91
C VAL A 116 -46.89 -4.44 21.59
N ARG A 117 -47.96 -5.18 21.88
CA ARG A 117 -49.29 -4.60 22.11
C ARG A 117 -50.03 -5.41 23.18
N LYS A 118 -50.50 -4.66 24.19
CA LYS A 118 -51.54 -4.96 25.19
C LYS A 118 -51.10 -5.59 26.52
N GLN A 119 -50.61 -4.75 27.43
CA GLN A 119 -50.83 -4.87 28.88
C GLN A 119 -50.52 -3.51 29.51
N ASP A 120 -51.45 -2.53 29.43
CA ASP A 120 -51.49 -1.38 30.36
C ASP A 120 -52.72 -0.46 30.16
N SER A 121 -53.86 -0.99 29.71
CA SER A 121 -55.12 -0.23 29.66
C SER A 121 -56.31 -0.93 30.31
N GLU A 122 -56.07 -1.84 31.26
CA GLU A 122 -57.11 -2.46 32.11
C GLU A 122 -56.75 -2.29 33.59
N ARG A 123 -56.58 -1.04 34.01
CA ARG A 123 -56.93 -0.60 35.37
C ARG A 123 -57.61 0.76 35.27
N LYS A 124 -58.92 0.77 35.03
CA LYS A 124 -59.84 1.78 35.58
C LYS A 124 -61.29 1.43 35.25
N TYR A 125 -62.04 1.24 36.34
CA TYR A 125 -63.48 1.06 36.51
C TYR A 125 -64.06 -0.30 36.13
#